data_AF-A0A2H3C2D1-F1
#
_entry.id   AF-A0A2H3C2D1-F1
#
_cell.length_a   1.000
_cell.length_b   1.000
_cell.length_c   1.000
_cell.angle_alpha   90.00
_cell.angle_beta   90.00
_cell.angle_gamma   90.00
#
_symmetry.space_group_name_H-M   'P 1'
#
loop_
_entity.id
_entity.type
_entity.pdbx_description
1 polymer ?
#
loop_
_entity_poly.entity_id
_entity_poly.type
_entity_poly.pdbx_seq_one_letter_code
_entity_poly.pdbx_strand_id
1 'polypeptide(L)'
;MAIIQMYLKPRPVSAVYGHSDYLLFGRLFNCEYGPFFAGHEAIPSDATQVYTLRSPALAASLSMFFTELIPSLEANVPDPHRFVRSAWPALHQLAVAQVDSWTDFRIECENHLVQLTQGVHPPAPPPRNMRAWDSSPEWYNAVYSVLLWDAVELHGDEYQDTYLELFVWVYMYRAARQRTRIWRSLRQEMNMLVTAPAPAPLHSSWQWHHCFGFFPSYSGLLNLISSKALAAASTLASIFTIESNGPLVLSLSSSIESPVTDSTSSDADNVSNGPSTSSSHADVLVDANVKSPQCLFRRRNPIMVSDSLDL
;
A
#
# COMPACT_ATOMS: atom_id res chain seq x y z
N MET A 1 -15.48 16.51 -8.80
CA MET A 1 -14.89 15.14 -8.89
C MET A 1 -13.45 15.28 -9.32
N ALA A 2 -12.51 14.65 -8.61
CA ALA A 2 -11.12 14.62 -9.03
C ALA A 2 -10.98 13.71 -10.26
N ILE A 3 -10.30 14.20 -11.29
CA ILE A 3 -10.03 13.48 -12.53
C ILE A 3 -8.55 13.12 -12.52
N ILE A 4 -8.23 11.85 -12.77
CA ILE A 4 -6.86 11.36 -12.86
C ILE A 4 -6.55 11.10 -14.32
N GLN A 5 -5.48 11.70 -14.83
CA GLN A 5 -4.96 11.38 -16.16
C GLN A 5 -3.76 10.44 -16.02
N MET A 6 -3.93 9.23 -16.54
CA MET A 6 -2.91 8.19 -16.55
C MET A 6 -2.37 8.02 -17.97
N TYR A 7 -1.05 8.05 -18.10
CA TYR A 7 -0.34 7.89 -19.35
C TYR A 7 0.39 6.54 -19.35
N LEU A 8 0.29 5.81 -20.47
CA LEU A 8 1.02 4.56 -20.69
C LEU A 8 1.83 4.66 -21.98
N LYS A 9 2.99 4.00 -21.99
CA LYS A 9 3.73 3.78 -23.24
C LYS A 9 3.08 2.66 -24.07
N PRO A 10 3.26 2.67 -25.40
CA PRO A 10 3.00 1.52 -26.23
C PRO A 10 3.72 0.29 -25.68
N ARG A 11 3.00 -0.82 -25.57
CA ARG A 11 3.53 -2.08 -25.06
C ARG A 11 4.05 -2.93 -26.20
N PRO A 12 4.97 -3.88 -25.93
CA PRO A 12 5.39 -4.85 -26.94
C PRO A 12 4.19 -5.68 -27.43
N VAL A 13 4.35 -6.38 -28.56
CA VAL A 13 3.33 -7.33 -29.01
C VAL A 13 3.29 -8.50 -28.02
N SER A 14 2.11 -8.80 -27.47
CA SER A 14 1.94 -9.91 -26.54
C SER A 14 1.89 -11.23 -27.30
N ALA A 15 2.58 -12.26 -26.79
CA ALA A 15 2.43 -13.60 -27.32
C ALA A 15 1.02 -14.19 -27.08
N VAL A 16 0.30 -13.67 -26.08
CA VAL A 16 -1.05 -14.13 -25.70
C VAL A 16 -2.12 -13.24 -26.32
N TYR A 17 -1.91 -11.92 -26.33
CA TYR A 17 -2.91 -10.93 -26.73
C TYR A 17 -2.60 -10.24 -28.07
N GLY A 18 -1.50 -10.59 -28.73
CA GLY A 18 -1.11 -9.99 -30.00
C GLY A 18 -0.96 -8.46 -29.89
N HIS A 19 -1.70 -7.75 -30.75
CA HIS A 19 -1.73 -6.30 -30.84
C HIS A 19 -2.82 -5.63 -29.99
N SER A 20 -3.58 -6.40 -29.21
CA SER A 20 -4.61 -5.83 -28.35
C SER A 20 -4.04 -4.90 -27.29
N ASP A 21 -4.88 -4.02 -26.75
CA ASP A 21 -4.52 -3.24 -25.57
C ASP A 21 -4.61 -4.12 -24.32
N TYR A 22 -3.53 -4.15 -23.54
CA TYR A 22 -3.44 -4.92 -22.31
C TYR A 22 -2.63 -4.16 -21.27
N LEU A 23 -2.85 -4.46 -19.99
CA LEU A 23 -2.11 -3.91 -18.86
C LEU A 23 -1.12 -4.93 -18.31
N LEU A 24 0.10 -4.51 -18.02
CA LEU A 24 1.18 -5.35 -17.50
C LEU A 24 1.29 -5.24 -15.98
N PHE A 25 0.60 -6.12 -15.25
CA PHE A 25 0.69 -6.20 -13.80
C PHE A 25 2.01 -6.84 -13.34
N GLY A 26 2.50 -7.89 -14.02
CA GLY A 26 3.63 -8.71 -13.58
C GLY A 26 4.97 -7.96 -13.57
N ARG A 27 5.20 -7.10 -14.57
CA ARG A 27 6.49 -6.48 -14.86
C ARG A 27 6.66 -5.04 -14.32
N LEU A 28 5.82 -4.63 -13.36
CA LEU A 28 5.80 -3.26 -12.82
C LEU A 28 7.08 -2.81 -12.10
N PHE A 29 8.05 -3.69 -11.84
CA PHE A 29 9.27 -3.31 -11.12
C PHE A 29 10.12 -2.25 -11.84
N ASN A 30 10.05 -2.19 -13.17
CA ASN A 30 10.83 -1.23 -13.95
C ASN A 30 10.00 -0.03 -14.42
N CYS A 31 8.68 0.00 -14.16
CA CYS A 31 7.74 1.05 -14.57
C CYS A 31 7.90 1.52 -16.03
N GLU A 32 8.52 0.69 -16.88
CA GLU A 32 9.02 1.10 -18.19
C GLU A 32 7.88 1.58 -19.08
N TYR A 33 6.71 0.96 -18.92
CA TYR A 33 5.49 1.23 -19.66
C TYR A 33 4.44 2.05 -18.89
N GLY A 34 4.80 2.55 -17.70
CA GLY A 34 3.90 3.27 -16.79
C GLY A 34 3.32 2.40 -15.67
N PRO A 35 2.31 2.92 -14.94
CA PRO A 35 1.59 4.17 -15.21
C PRO A 35 2.39 5.44 -14.93
N PHE A 36 2.16 6.48 -15.74
CA PHE A 36 2.67 7.84 -15.49
C PHE A 36 1.51 8.80 -15.19
N PHE A 37 1.64 9.65 -14.18
CA PHE A 37 0.58 10.57 -13.75
C PHE A 37 0.94 12.04 -13.96
N ALA A 38 0.09 12.75 -14.72
CA ALA A 38 0.21 14.20 -14.86
C ALA A 38 0.14 14.90 -13.50
N GLY A 39 1.08 15.81 -13.23
CA GLY A 39 1.14 16.58 -11.99
C GLY A 39 1.94 15.92 -10.85
N HIS A 40 2.31 14.65 -10.99
CA HIS A 40 3.17 13.96 -10.02
C HIS A 40 4.56 13.66 -10.58
N GLU A 41 4.65 13.37 -11.89
CA GLU A 41 5.92 13.05 -12.55
C GLU A 41 6.00 13.62 -13.96
N ALA A 42 7.21 13.62 -14.51
CA ALA A 42 7.43 14.00 -15.91
C ALA A 42 6.90 12.90 -16.83
N ILE A 43 6.00 13.25 -17.73
CA ILE A 43 5.43 12.30 -18.70
C ILE A 43 6.46 12.07 -19.82
N PRO A 44 6.88 10.82 -20.07
CA PRO A 44 7.75 10.51 -21.19
C PRO A 44 7.09 10.86 -22.53
N SER A 45 7.86 11.36 -23.50
CA SER A 45 7.33 11.76 -24.81
C SER A 45 6.73 10.60 -25.62
N ASP A 46 7.16 9.37 -25.32
CA ASP A 46 6.66 8.13 -25.91
C ASP A 46 5.47 7.52 -25.15
N ALA A 47 4.99 8.15 -24.05
CA ALA A 47 3.77 7.75 -23.34
C ALA A 47 2.52 8.32 -24.02
N THR A 48 2.16 7.73 -25.18
CA THR A 48 1.12 8.27 -26.06
C THR A 48 -0.30 7.86 -25.69
N GLN A 49 -0.47 6.84 -24.85
CA GLN A 49 -1.81 6.36 -24.50
C GLN A 49 -2.31 7.02 -23.23
N VAL A 50 -3.51 7.59 -23.29
CA VAL A 50 -4.08 8.39 -22.21
C VAL A 50 -5.39 7.78 -21.75
N TYR A 51 -5.49 7.55 -20.46
CA TYR A 51 -6.69 7.07 -19.79
C TYR A 51 -7.12 8.10 -18.75
N THR A 52 -8.44 8.31 -18.65
CA THR A 52 -9.03 9.24 -17.69
C THR A 52 -9.83 8.46 -16.67
N LEU A 53 -9.39 8.45 -15.42
CA LEU A 53 -10.06 7.76 -14.33
C LEU A 53 -10.84 8.72 -13.44
N ARG A 54 -11.99 8.26 -12.96
CA ARG A 54 -12.88 9.00 -12.06
C ARG A 54 -13.08 8.25 -10.75
N SER A 55 -12.03 8.18 -9.95
CA SER A 55 -12.09 7.60 -8.60
C SER A 55 -11.57 8.62 -7.58
N PRO A 56 -12.46 9.24 -6.78
CA PRO A 56 -12.05 10.21 -5.75
C PRO A 56 -11.13 9.60 -4.70
N ALA A 57 -11.37 8.33 -4.31
CA ALA A 57 -10.53 7.61 -3.37
C ALA A 57 -9.13 7.38 -3.95
N LEU A 58 -9.05 6.95 -5.21
CA LEU A 58 -7.77 6.80 -5.90
C LEU A 58 -7.03 8.14 -6.03
N ALA A 59 -7.73 9.22 -6.33
CA ALA A 59 -7.10 10.54 -6.51
C ALA A 59 -6.47 11.05 -5.21
N ALA A 60 -7.17 10.92 -4.08
CA ALA A 60 -6.64 11.26 -2.77
C ALA A 60 -5.42 10.40 -2.42
N SER A 61 -5.52 9.10 -2.68
CA SER A 61 -4.46 8.14 -2.38
C SER A 61 -3.22 8.34 -3.23
N LEU A 62 -3.38 8.65 -4.53
CA LEU A 62 -2.28 9.02 -5.41
C LEU A 62 -1.58 10.29 -4.93
N SER A 63 -2.35 11.29 -4.50
CA SER A 63 -1.78 12.51 -3.94
C SER A 63 -0.94 12.20 -2.70
N MET A 64 -1.49 11.49 -1.71
CA MET A 64 -0.75 11.08 -0.51
C MET A 64 0.49 10.23 -0.88
N PHE A 65 0.33 9.29 -1.81
CA PHE A 65 1.40 8.43 -2.29
C PHE A 65 2.59 9.23 -2.81
N PHE A 66 2.37 10.18 -3.74
CA PHE A 66 3.45 10.95 -4.35
C PHE A 66 3.97 12.10 -3.49
N THR A 67 3.14 12.72 -2.65
CA THR A 67 3.53 13.92 -1.88
C THR A 67 4.08 13.61 -0.50
N GLU A 68 3.64 12.51 0.13
CA GLU A 68 4.00 12.18 1.50
C GLU A 68 4.76 10.85 1.56
N LEU A 69 4.14 9.76 1.09
CA LEU A 69 4.66 8.41 1.31
C LEU A 69 5.97 8.16 0.56
N ILE A 70 6.01 8.40 -0.75
CA ILE A 70 7.20 8.14 -1.57
C ILE A 70 8.40 8.98 -1.11
N PRO A 71 8.28 10.31 -0.91
CA PRO A 71 9.39 11.10 -0.38
C PRO A 71 9.86 10.62 1.00
N SER A 72 8.94 10.21 1.88
CA SER A 72 9.27 9.67 3.19
C SER A 72 10.06 8.35 3.10
N LEU A 73 9.66 7.46 2.19
CA LEU A 73 10.32 6.17 1.99
C LEU A 73 11.64 6.28 1.23
N GLU A 74 11.82 7.29 0.37
CA GLU A 74 13.05 7.59 -0.36
C GLU A 74 14.03 8.47 0.43
N ALA A 75 13.64 8.95 1.62
CA ALA A 75 14.53 9.68 2.50
C ALA A 75 15.78 8.85 2.82
N ASN A 76 16.93 9.52 2.90
CA ASN A 76 18.20 8.87 3.18
C ASN A 76 18.10 8.02 4.45
N VAL A 77 18.26 6.71 4.30
CA VAL A 77 18.21 5.79 5.42
C VAL A 77 19.47 5.97 6.26
N PRO A 78 19.36 6.27 7.57
CA PRO A 78 20.52 6.45 8.43
C PRO A 78 21.35 5.16 8.52
N ASP A 79 22.68 5.29 8.44
CA ASP A 79 23.63 4.20 8.70
C ASP A 79 23.83 4.07 10.22
N PRO A 80 23.35 3.00 10.88
CA PRO A 80 23.42 2.85 12.33
C PRO A 80 24.85 2.97 12.91
N HIS A 81 25.86 2.59 12.12
CA HIS A 81 27.26 2.60 12.55
C HIS A 81 27.85 4.01 12.64
N ARG A 82 27.20 5.01 12.04
CA ARG A 82 27.62 6.42 12.11
C ARG A 82 27.03 7.15 13.32
N PHE A 83 26.15 6.50 14.07
CA PHE A 83 25.50 7.08 15.24
C PHE A 83 26.02 6.46 16.53
N VAL A 84 26.12 7.29 17.56
CA VAL A 84 26.37 6.84 18.92
C VAL A 84 25.21 5.98 19.43
N ARG A 85 25.50 5.03 20.32
CA ARG A 85 24.52 4.05 20.84
C ARG A 85 23.29 4.71 21.48
N SER A 86 23.44 5.89 22.07
CA SER A 86 22.33 6.65 22.65
C SER A 86 21.29 7.10 21.62
N ALA A 87 21.65 7.21 20.34
CA ALA A 87 20.72 7.55 19.26
C ALA A 87 19.97 6.33 18.68
N TRP A 88 20.37 5.10 19.03
CA TRP A 88 19.78 3.87 18.49
C TRP A 88 18.28 3.73 18.76
N PRO A 89 17.74 4.06 19.95
CA PRO A 89 16.29 4.02 20.18
C PRO A 89 15.51 4.94 19.23
N ALA A 90 16.02 6.14 18.96
CA ALA A 90 15.40 7.09 18.04
C ALA A 90 15.44 6.58 16.58
N LEU A 91 16.57 6.00 16.16
CA LEU A 91 16.67 5.35 14.83
C LEU A 91 15.71 4.17 14.69
N HIS A 92 15.56 3.37 15.75
CA HIS A 92 14.59 2.28 15.77
C HIS A 92 13.15 2.81 15.62
N GLN A 93 12.78 3.84 16.38
CA GLN A 93 11.47 4.48 16.29
C GLN A 93 11.19 5.06 14.89
N LEU A 94 12.18 5.71 14.28
CA LEU A 94 12.07 6.20 12.90
C LEU A 94 11.80 5.05 11.93
N ALA A 95 12.55 3.95 12.02
CA ALA A 95 12.36 2.79 11.16
C ALA A 95 10.98 2.12 11.40
N VAL A 96 10.51 2.07 12.65
CA VAL A 96 9.16 1.60 12.97
C VAL A 96 8.12 2.50 12.32
N ALA A 97 8.20 3.82 12.49
CA ALA A 97 7.26 4.77 11.90
C ALA A 97 7.18 4.67 10.38
N GLN A 98 8.31 4.51 9.69
CA GLN A 98 8.36 4.34 8.23
C GLN A 98 7.77 3.01 7.77
N VAL A 99 7.96 1.94 8.53
CA VAL A 99 7.35 0.64 8.22
C VAL A 99 5.84 0.65 8.50
N ASP A 100 5.42 1.37 9.53
CA ASP A 100 4.01 1.50 9.92
C ASP A 100 3.23 2.37 8.92
N SER A 101 3.81 3.48 8.43
CA SER A 101 3.20 4.31 7.38
C SER A 101 2.96 3.51 6.09
N TRP A 102 3.95 2.71 5.67
CA TRP A 102 3.76 1.74 4.59
C TRP A 102 2.68 0.72 4.93
N THR A 103 2.63 0.22 6.17
CA THR A 103 1.67 -0.80 6.57
C THR A 103 0.23 -0.29 6.47
N ASP A 104 0.01 0.97 6.83
CA ASP A 104 -1.31 1.60 6.74
C ASP A 104 -1.71 1.83 5.27
N PHE A 105 -0.80 2.35 4.45
CA PHE A 105 -1.03 2.50 3.01
C PHE A 105 -1.23 1.15 2.29
N ARG A 106 -0.50 0.11 2.71
CA ARG A 106 -0.67 -1.26 2.22
C ARG A 106 -2.09 -1.76 2.49
N ILE A 107 -2.59 -1.55 3.70
CA ILE A 107 -3.93 -1.98 4.11
C ILE A 107 -4.99 -1.28 3.25
N GLU A 108 -4.82 0.02 3.00
CA GLU A 108 -5.70 0.79 2.10
C GLU A 108 -5.70 0.20 0.68
N CYS A 109 -4.53 -0.03 0.09
CA CYS A 109 -4.42 -0.68 -1.22
C CYS A 109 -5.13 -2.04 -1.24
N GLU A 110 -4.86 -2.89 -0.25
CA GLU A 110 -5.48 -4.23 -0.15
C GLU A 110 -7.01 -4.15 -0.08
N ASN A 111 -7.55 -3.20 0.69
CA ASN A 111 -9.00 -3.00 0.80
C ASN A 111 -9.61 -2.63 -0.55
N HIS A 112 -9.00 -1.69 -1.28
CA HIS A 112 -9.49 -1.27 -2.60
C HIS A 112 -9.37 -2.38 -3.65
N LEU A 113 -8.27 -3.15 -3.65
CA LEU A 113 -8.11 -4.30 -4.54
C LEU A 113 -9.23 -5.33 -4.35
N VAL A 114 -9.57 -5.64 -3.09
CA VAL A 114 -10.64 -6.59 -2.78
C VAL A 114 -12.01 -6.02 -3.14
N GLN A 115 -12.28 -4.75 -2.82
CA GLN A 115 -13.54 -4.09 -3.17
C GLN A 115 -13.79 -4.10 -4.69
N LEU A 116 -12.78 -3.71 -5.48
CA LEU A 116 -12.88 -3.63 -6.94
C LEU A 116 -13.05 -5.00 -7.60
N THR A 117 -12.51 -6.07 -7.00
CA THR A 117 -12.62 -7.42 -7.56
C THR A 117 -13.85 -8.20 -7.12
N GLN A 118 -14.35 -7.96 -5.91
CA GLN A 118 -15.51 -8.65 -5.36
C GLN A 118 -16.82 -7.89 -5.63
N GLY A 119 -16.74 -6.64 -6.05
CA GLY A 119 -17.90 -5.84 -6.48
C GLY A 119 -18.87 -5.59 -5.33
N VAL A 120 -20.08 -6.14 -5.44
CA VAL A 120 -21.23 -5.84 -4.57
C VAL A 120 -21.09 -6.47 -3.17
N HIS A 121 -20.32 -7.54 -3.02
CA HIS A 121 -20.20 -8.28 -1.76
C HIS A 121 -18.74 -8.54 -1.36
N PRO A 122 -17.93 -7.50 -1.11
CA PRO A 122 -16.58 -7.70 -0.61
C PRO A 122 -16.64 -8.33 0.80
N PRO A 123 -15.73 -9.27 1.12
CA PRO A 123 -15.57 -9.74 2.49
C PRO A 123 -15.25 -8.57 3.41
N ALA A 124 -15.59 -8.70 4.69
CA ALA A 124 -15.20 -7.68 5.66
C ALA A 124 -13.66 -7.60 5.77
N PRO A 125 -13.07 -6.40 5.75
CA PRO A 125 -11.64 -6.25 5.90
C PRO A 125 -11.17 -6.76 7.27
N PRO A 126 -10.14 -7.63 7.34
CA PRO A 126 -9.63 -8.11 8.61
C PRO A 126 -9.01 -6.96 9.41
N PRO A 127 -9.02 -7.05 10.76
CA PRO A 127 -8.43 -6.03 11.62
C PRO A 127 -6.92 -5.96 11.40
N ARG A 128 -6.31 -4.82 11.70
CA ARG A 128 -4.89 -4.51 11.42
C ARG A 128 -3.93 -5.60 11.94
N ASN A 129 -4.17 -6.14 13.13
CA ASN A 129 -3.35 -7.18 13.75
C ASN A 129 -3.54 -8.59 13.14
N MET A 130 -4.56 -8.80 12.32
CA MET A 130 -4.81 -10.05 11.58
C MET A 130 -4.47 -9.91 10.09
N ARG A 131 -3.75 -8.85 9.71
CA ARG A 131 -3.29 -8.61 8.33
C ARG A 131 -2.06 -9.46 7.98
N ALA A 132 -2.25 -10.78 8.03
CA ALA A 132 -1.31 -11.78 7.54
C ALA A 132 -2.06 -12.90 6.81
N TRP A 133 -1.39 -13.56 5.86
CA TRP A 133 -1.95 -14.70 5.13
C TRP A 133 -2.45 -15.79 6.09
N ASP A 134 -1.63 -16.16 7.07
CA ASP A 134 -1.95 -17.24 8.02
C ASP A 134 -3.14 -16.91 8.94
N SER A 135 -3.44 -15.61 9.12
CA SER A 135 -4.54 -15.15 9.99
C SER A 135 -5.83 -14.82 9.22
N SER A 136 -5.75 -14.60 7.92
CA SER A 136 -6.90 -14.23 7.08
C SER A 136 -6.71 -14.73 5.64
N PRO A 137 -6.66 -16.05 5.45
CA PRO A 137 -6.29 -16.65 4.17
C PRO A 137 -7.28 -16.32 3.05
N GLU A 138 -8.59 -16.25 3.32
CA GLU A 138 -9.60 -15.90 2.32
C GLU A 138 -9.43 -14.47 1.80
N TRP A 139 -9.13 -13.53 2.71
CA TRP A 139 -8.86 -12.14 2.35
C TRP A 139 -7.63 -12.05 1.46
N TYR A 140 -6.53 -12.68 1.87
CA TYR A 140 -5.30 -12.60 1.11
C TYR A 140 -5.34 -13.44 -0.18
N ASN A 141 -6.17 -14.48 -0.26
CA ASN A 141 -6.49 -15.14 -1.54
C ASN A 141 -7.03 -14.13 -2.55
N ALA A 142 -7.99 -13.29 -2.13
CA ALA A 142 -8.55 -12.24 -2.99
C ALA A 142 -7.48 -11.19 -3.37
N VAL A 143 -6.72 -10.68 -2.41
CA VAL A 143 -5.63 -9.73 -2.66
C VAL A 143 -4.60 -10.30 -3.66
N TYR A 144 -4.09 -11.51 -3.40
CA TYR A 144 -3.06 -12.12 -4.23
C TYR A 144 -3.58 -12.59 -5.59
N SER A 145 -4.88 -12.87 -5.72
CA SER A 145 -5.47 -13.16 -7.03
C SER A 145 -5.21 -12.04 -8.03
N VAL A 146 -5.17 -10.78 -7.57
CA VAL A 146 -4.89 -9.59 -8.40
C VAL A 146 -3.41 -9.24 -8.40
N LEU A 147 -2.76 -9.24 -7.24
CA LEU A 147 -1.34 -8.87 -7.16
C LEU A 147 -0.45 -9.81 -7.98
N LEU A 148 -0.90 -11.01 -8.29
CA LEU A 148 -0.17 -11.98 -9.10
C LEU A 148 -0.62 -12.02 -10.57
N TRP A 149 -1.47 -11.10 -11.01
CA TRP A 149 -1.75 -10.94 -12.43
C TRP A 149 -0.46 -10.59 -13.19
N ASP A 150 -0.34 -11.14 -14.39
CA ASP A 150 0.78 -10.88 -15.28
C ASP A 150 0.39 -9.82 -16.33
N ALA A 151 -0.53 -10.18 -17.21
CA ALA A 151 -1.11 -9.27 -18.19
C ALA A 151 -2.63 -9.46 -18.25
N VAL A 152 -3.37 -8.35 -18.44
CA VAL A 152 -4.83 -8.36 -18.57
C VAL A 152 -5.21 -7.54 -19.80
N GLU A 153 -5.92 -8.16 -20.72
CA GLU A 153 -6.45 -7.49 -21.90
C GLU A 153 -7.57 -6.51 -21.51
N LEU A 154 -7.52 -5.30 -22.04
CA LEU A 154 -8.57 -4.30 -21.85
C LEU A 154 -9.67 -4.59 -22.89
N HIS A 155 -10.69 -5.32 -22.46
CA HIS A 155 -11.83 -5.68 -23.30
C HIS A 155 -13.05 -4.81 -23.00
N GLY A 156 -13.39 -3.91 -23.93
CA GLY A 156 -14.63 -3.14 -23.95
C GLY A 156 -14.81 -2.14 -22.81
N ASP A 157 -15.79 -1.25 -22.97
CA ASP A 157 -15.99 -0.12 -22.06
C ASP A 157 -16.51 -0.52 -20.66
N GLU A 158 -17.14 -1.69 -20.52
CA GLU A 158 -17.92 -2.07 -19.32
C GLU A 158 -17.07 -2.26 -18.06
N TYR A 159 -15.81 -2.73 -18.21
CA TYR A 159 -14.91 -3.02 -17.07
C TYR A 159 -13.56 -2.30 -17.16
N GLN A 160 -13.37 -1.50 -18.20
CA GLN A 160 -12.09 -0.83 -18.47
C GLN A 160 -11.65 0.03 -17.27
N ASP A 161 -12.55 0.85 -16.73
CA ASP A 161 -12.24 1.71 -15.59
C ASP A 161 -11.83 0.91 -14.34
N THR A 162 -12.49 -0.22 -14.07
CA THR A 162 -12.15 -1.11 -12.96
C THR A 162 -10.76 -1.71 -13.12
N TYR A 163 -10.42 -2.22 -14.31
CA TYR A 163 -9.10 -2.80 -14.56
C TYR A 163 -7.98 -1.76 -14.49
N LEU A 164 -8.21 -0.57 -15.01
CA LEU A 164 -7.29 0.55 -14.92
C LEU A 164 -7.10 0.99 -13.46
N GLU A 165 -8.18 1.11 -12.69
CA GLU A 165 -8.08 1.45 -11.27
C GLU A 165 -7.35 0.37 -10.47
N LEU A 166 -7.65 -0.92 -10.68
CA LEU A 166 -6.91 -2.04 -10.10
C LEU A 166 -5.42 -1.94 -10.45
N PHE A 167 -5.09 -1.64 -11.70
CA PHE A 167 -3.72 -1.50 -12.15
C PHE A 167 -2.97 -0.39 -11.40
N VAL A 168 -3.60 0.76 -11.17
CA VAL A 168 -2.99 1.83 -10.37
C VAL A 168 -2.80 1.43 -8.91
N TRP A 169 -3.79 0.78 -8.28
CA TRP A 169 -3.64 0.29 -6.90
C TRP A 169 -2.51 -0.73 -6.77
N VAL A 170 -2.40 -1.67 -7.71
CA VAL A 170 -1.29 -2.63 -7.75
C VAL A 170 0.05 -1.92 -7.95
N TYR A 171 0.11 -0.92 -8.82
CA TYR A 171 1.30 -0.10 -9.02
C TYR A 171 1.74 0.57 -7.72
N MET A 172 0.86 1.32 -7.06
CA MET A 172 1.17 2.00 -5.79
C MET A 172 1.62 1.02 -4.71
N TYR A 173 0.89 -0.10 -4.55
CA TYR A 173 1.26 -1.17 -3.63
C TYR A 173 2.69 -1.66 -3.87
N ARG A 174 3.04 -2.01 -5.11
CA ARG A 174 4.35 -2.58 -5.43
C ARG A 174 5.46 -1.54 -5.32
N ALA A 175 5.23 -0.33 -5.80
CA ALA A 175 6.17 0.77 -5.78
C ALA A 175 6.53 1.19 -4.35
N ALA A 176 5.56 1.30 -3.44
CA ALA A 176 5.85 1.57 -2.04
C ALA A 176 6.46 0.35 -1.34
N ARG A 177 5.96 -0.89 -1.57
CA ARG A 177 6.56 -2.11 -1.00
C ARG A 177 8.05 -2.22 -1.27
N GLN A 178 8.47 -1.86 -2.49
CA GLN A 178 9.85 -1.87 -2.94
C GLN A 178 10.71 -0.87 -2.15
N ARG A 179 10.23 0.38 -2.01
CA ARG A 179 10.94 1.45 -1.31
C ARG A 179 11.05 1.20 0.20
N THR A 180 10.04 0.60 0.82
CA THR A 180 10.09 0.25 2.25
C THR A 180 11.07 -0.89 2.56
N ARG A 181 11.64 -1.59 1.57
CA ARG A 181 12.56 -2.71 1.84
C ARG A 181 13.72 -2.31 2.74
N ILE A 182 14.35 -1.16 2.46
CA ILE A 182 15.50 -0.68 3.21
C ILE A 182 15.09 -0.32 4.66
N TRP A 183 13.93 0.32 4.83
CA TRP A 183 13.38 0.63 6.16
C TRP A 183 13.04 -0.62 6.99
N ARG A 184 12.54 -1.70 6.36
CA ARG A 184 12.32 -2.98 7.06
C ARG A 184 13.64 -3.59 7.53
N SER A 185 14.68 -3.54 6.70
CA SER A 185 16.02 -4.00 7.08
C SER A 185 16.57 -3.19 8.25
N LEU A 186 16.47 -1.86 8.20
CA LEU A 186 16.89 -0.99 9.30
C LEU A 186 16.11 -1.30 10.58
N ARG A 187 14.78 -1.46 10.51
CA ARG A 187 13.96 -1.81 11.69
C ARG A 187 14.43 -3.11 12.33
N GLN A 188 14.71 -4.14 11.53
CA GLN A 188 15.20 -5.43 12.03
C GLN A 188 16.58 -5.30 12.67
N GLU A 189 17.52 -4.62 12.02
CA GLU A 189 18.86 -4.37 12.54
C GLU A 189 18.81 -3.62 13.88
N MET A 190 18.07 -2.51 13.92
CA MET A 190 17.92 -1.71 15.13
C MET A 190 17.22 -2.48 16.25
N ASN A 191 16.22 -3.31 15.93
CA ASN A 191 15.58 -4.16 16.92
C ASN A 191 16.59 -5.12 17.57
N MET A 192 17.47 -5.75 16.79
CA MET A 192 18.54 -6.60 17.35
C MET A 192 19.51 -5.79 18.22
N LEU A 193 19.92 -4.62 17.76
CA LEU A 193 20.87 -3.76 18.47
C LEU A 193 20.33 -3.18 19.78
N VAL A 194 19.02 -2.89 19.83
CA VAL A 194 18.33 -2.34 21.01
C VAL A 194 17.92 -3.44 21.99
N THR A 195 17.53 -4.63 21.51
CA THR A 195 17.06 -5.73 22.39
C THR A 195 18.17 -6.65 22.87
N ALA A 196 19.37 -6.63 22.26
CA ALA A 196 20.48 -7.45 22.70
C ALA A 196 20.99 -7.03 24.09
N PRO A 197 21.07 -7.95 25.07
CA PRO A 197 21.68 -7.69 26.36
C PRO A 197 23.22 -7.66 26.22
N ALA A 198 23.80 -6.45 26.05
CA ALA A 198 25.24 -6.16 26.02
C ALA A 198 26.04 -6.78 24.82
N PRO A 199 27.26 -6.28 24.51
CA PRO A 199 27.82 -6.42 23.16
C PRO A 199 28.49 -7.78 22.99
N ALA A 200 27.80 -8.72 22.35
CA ALA A 200 28.51 -9.75 21.62
C ALA A 200 29.24 -9.06 20.44
N PRO A 201 30.53 -9.37 20.18
CA PRO A 201 31.22 -8.84 19.03
C PRO A 201 30.44 -9.23 17.78
N LEU A 202 29.90 -8.22 17.08
CA LEU A 202 29.22 -8.43 15.81
C LEU A 202 30.28 -8.96 14.84
N HIS A 203 30.24 -10.26 14.61
CA HIS A 203 31.00 -10.92 13.57
C HIS A 203 30.44 -10.41 12.24
N SER A 204 31.03 -9.33 11.74
CA SER A 204 30.77 -8.82 10.40
C SER A 204 31.15 -9.91 9.40
N SER A 205 30.18 -10.33 8.58
CA SER A 205 30.17 -11.44 7.61
C SER A 205 29.29 -12.61 8.07
N TRP A 206 28.38 -13.01 7.17
CA TRP A 206 27.38 -14.09 7.28
C TRP A 206 26.15 -13.69 8.11
N GLN A 207 24.94 -13.47 7.56
CA GLN A 207 24.17 -14.48 6.84
C GLN A 207 22.93 -13.85 6.15
N TRP A 208 23.12 -12.95 5.18
CA TRP A 208 22.02 -12.42 4.34
C TRP A 208 21.45 -13.45 3.34
N HIS A 209 21.96 -14.69 3.36
CA HIS A 209 21.66 -15.72 2.36
C HIS A 209 20.55 -16.72 2.73
N HIS A 210 20.05 -16.74 3.99
CA HIS A 210 19.16 -17.84 4.42
C HIS A 210 17.71 -17.46 4.75
N CYS A 211 17.31 -16.18 4.72
CA CYS A 211 15.91 -15.79 4.96
C CYS A 211 15.12 -15.41 3.70
N PHE A 212 15.74 -15.43 2.52
CA PHE A 212 15.04 -15.13 1.26
C PHE A 212 15.17 -16.31 0.31
N GLY A 213 14.25 -17.27 0.46
CA GLY A 213 13.95 -18.21 -0.61
C GLY A 213 13.44 -17.42 -1.82
N PHE A 214 14.15 -17.58 -2.93
CA PHE A 214 13.97 -16.95 -4.24
C PHE A 214 14.59 -15.54 -4.42
N PHE A 215 15.62 -15.53 -5.28
CA PHE A 215 16.23 -14.45 -6.07
C PHE A 215 17.63 -13.95 -5.64
N PRO A 216 18.56 -13.77 -6.61
CA PRO A 216 20.00 -13.69 -6.36
C PRO A 216 20.44 -12.34 -5.77
N SER A 217 21.42 -12.44 -4.87
CA SER A 217 22.05 -11.39 -4.08
C SER A 217 22.63 -10.24 -4.91
N TYR A 218 22.29 -9.00 -4.56
CA TYR A 218 22.99 -7.80 -4.99
C TYR A 218 23.67 -7.14 -3.78
N SER A 219 24.95 -7.42 -3.58
CA SER A 219 25.78 -6.91 -2.47
C SER A 219 26.35 -5.49 -2.70
N GLY A 220 25.59 -4.56 -3.30
CA GLY A 220 26.13 -3.28 -3.78
C GLY A 220 25.41 -1.99 -3.35
N LEU A 221 24.39 -2.04 -2.50
CA LEU A 221 23.43 -0.93 -2.34
C LEU A 221 23.80 0.14 -1.28
N LEU A 222 25.10 0.38 -1.02
CA LEU A 222 25.56 1.49 -0.17
C LEU A 222 26.43 2.53 -0.90
N ASN A 223 26.43 2.54 -2.23
CA ASN A 223 27.05 3.61 -3.03
C ASN A 223 26.05 4.31 -3.96
N LEU A 224 25.03 4.96 -3.39
CA LEU A 224 24.32 6.02 -4.11
C LEU A 224 24.23 7.28 -3.26
N ILE A 225 25.09 8.24 -3.60
CA ILE A 225 25.11 9.62 -3.11
C ILE A 225 23.92 10.37 -3.72
N SER A 226 23.25 11.23 -2.95
CA SER A 226 22.77 12.50 -3.49
C SER A 226 22.98 13.63 -2.49
N SER A 227 23.53 14.74 -2.98
CA SER A 227 24.07 15.91 -2.30
C SER A 227 23.03 16.87 -1.70
N LYS A 228 21.83 16.38 -1.34
CA LYS A 228 20.76 17.19 -0.71
C LYS A 228 20.58 16.95 0.80
N ALA A 229 21.52 16.25 1.43
CA ALA A 229 21.39 15.72 2.80
C ALA A 229 21.56 16.71 3.96
N LEU A 230 21.67 18.03 3.74
CA LEU A 230 21.98 18.98 4.83
C LEU A 230 20.77 19.65 5.49
N ALA A 231 19.56 19.57 4.93
CA ALA A 231 18.39 20.25 5.51
C ALA A 231 17.66 19.43 6.59
N ALA A 232 17.53 18.11 6.41
CA ALA A 232 16.81 17.24 7.36
C ALA A 232 17.64 16.84 8.61
N ALA A 233 18.97 16.86 8.51
CA ALA A 233 19.84 16.61 9.65
C ALA A 233 19.83 17.78 10.65
N SER A 234 19.57 19.01 10.19
CA SER A 234 19.58 20.21 11.05
C SER A 234 18.34 20.29 11.96
N THR A 235 17.19 19.76 11.55
CA THR A 235 15.98 19.72 12.39
C THR A 235 16.06 18.65 13.47
N LEU A 236 16.65 17.48 13.18
CA LEU A 236 16.89 16.46 14.20
C LEU A 236 18.00 16.90 15.18
N ALA A 237 19.11 17.47 14.70
CA ALA A 237 20.15 17.99 15.59
C ALA A 237 19.63 19.10 16.51
N SER A 238 18.76 19.99 16.01
CA SER A 238 18.18 21.08 16.82
C SER A 238 17.23 20.59 17.91
N ILE A 239 16.51 19.49 17.71
CA ILE A 239 15.62 18.90 18.73
C ILE A 239 16.46 18.25 19.84
N PHE A 240 17.59 17.62 19.50
CA PHE A 240 18.43 16.93 20.48
C PHE A 240 19.45 17.82 21.20
N THR A 241 19.68 19.08 20.79
CA THR A 241 20.56 20.02 21.52
C THR A 241 19.85 20.90 22.55
N ILE A 242 18.50 20.96 22.55
CA ILE A 242 17.75 21.85 23.46
C ILE A 242 17.67 21.27 24.89
N GLU A 243 17.92 19.97 25.08
CA GLU A 243 17.79 19.32 26.39
C GLU A 243 19.02 19.44 27.32
N SER A 244 20.08 20.17 26.91
CA SER A 244 21.35 20.21 27.66
C SER A 244 21.61 21.50 28.47
N ASN A 245 20.77 22.53 28.43
CA ASN A 245 20.97 23.77 29.22
C ASN A 245 19.66 24.19 29.91
N GLY A 246 19.49 23.86 31.20
CA GLY A 246 18.34 24.35 32.00
C GLY A 246 18.52 25.79 32.50
N PRO A 247 17.66 26.28 33.43
CA PRO A 247 16.21 26.10 33.54
C PRO A 247 15.48 27.45 33.37
N LEU A 248 14.27 27.46 32.81
CA LEU A 248 13.37 28.62 32.91
C LEU A 248 12.00 28.21 33.42
N VAL A 249 11.72 28.77 34.59
CA VAL A 249 10.47 28.78 35.35
C VAL A 249 9.33 29.30 34.48
N LEU A 250 8.26 28.52 34.31
CA LEU A 250 6.93 29.07 34.08
C LEU A 250 5.89 28.28 34.88
N SER A 251 5.34 28.98 35.86
CA SER A 251 4.25 28.59 36.73
C SER A 251 2.97 28.30 35.94
N LEU A 252 2.36 27.14 36.18
CA LEU A 252 0.96 26.88 35.83
C LEU A 252 0.10 27.19 37.07
N SER A 253 -0.77 28.21 36.98
CA SER A 253 -1.82 28.43 37.98
C SER A 253 -3.18 28.07 37.38
N SER A 254 -3.88 27.24 38.15
CA SER A 254 -5.28 26.84 38.06
C SER A 254 -6.26 28.00 38.30
N SER A 255 -7.48 27.92 37.77
CA SER A 255 -8.69 27.95 38.61
C SER A 255 -9.96 27.54 37.86
N ILE A 256 -10.79 26.84 38.62
CA ILE A 256 -12.15 26.32 38.44
C ILE A 256 -13.17 27.46 38.30
N GLU A 257 -14.26 27.24 37.54
CA GLU A 257 -15.63 27.57 37.97
C GLU A 257 -16.71 26.97 37.05
N SER A 258 -17.61 26.19 37.66
CA SER A 258 -18.93 25.83 37.10
C SER A 258 -19.88 27.03 37.22
N PRO A 259 -21.05 26.99 36.55
CA PRO A 259 -22.26 26.83 37.37
C PRO A 259 -23.37 25.96 36.74
N VAL A 260 -24.37 25.73 37.59
CA VAL A 260 -25.48 24.77 37.58
C VAL A 260 -26.82 25.46 37.25
N THR A 261 -27.79 24.69 36.69
CA THR A 261 -29.29 24.87 36.61
C THR A 261 -29.86 26.03 35.77
N ASP A 262 -31.01 25.95 35.08
CA ASP A 262 -32.27 25.23 35.36
C ASP A 262 -33.18 25.01 34.12
N SER A 263 -33.91 23.89 34.14
CA SER A 263 -35.32 23.57 33.78
C SER A 263 -36.11 24.28 32.65
N THR A 264 -36.83 23.49 31.81
CA THR A 264 -38.33 23.32 31.82
C THR A 264 -38.94 22.73 30.51
N SER A 265 -39.70 21.61 30.66
CA SER A 265 -40.93 21.11 29.96
C SER A 265 -40.95 20.88 28.41
N SER A 266 -41.73 19.99 27.79
CA SER A 266 -42.90 19.17 28.18
C SER A 266 -43.14 18.00 27.17
N ASP A 267 -43.99 17.07 27.58
CA ASP A 267 -44.89 16.17 26.80
C ASP A 267 -44.28 15.02 25.96
N ALA A 268 -44.43 13.75 26.37
CA ALA A 268 -45.63 12.90 26.37
C ALA A 268 -46.09 12.50 24.95
N ASP A 269 -45.78 11.27 24.53
CA ASP A 269 -46.81 10.24 24.47
C ASP A 269 -46.25 8.84 24.22
N ASN A 270 -46.81 7.92 24.99
CA ASN A 270 -46.44 6.52 25.12
C ASN A 270 -47.61 5.70 24.56
N VAL A 271 -47.42 5.01 23.44
CA VAL A 271 -48.35 3.97 22.99
C VAL A 271 -47.58 2.70 22.68
N SER A 272 -47.60 1.82 23.67
CA SER A 272 -47.30 0.40 23.56
C SER A 272 -48.45 -0.32 22.87
N ASN A 273 -48.15 -1.19 21.90
CA ASN A 273 -48.88 -2.44 21.68
C ASN A 273 -47.99 -3.43 20.90
N GLY A 274 -47.80 -4.61 21.50
CA GLY A 274 -47.14 -5.76 20.87
C GLY A 274 -48.12 -6.60 20.03
N PRO A 275 -47.93 -7.92 19.94
CA PRO A 275 -47.30 -8.57 18.80
C PRO A 275 -48.24 -9.53 18.03
N SER A 276 -47.81 -9.97 16.84
CA SER A 276 -47.81 -11.38 16.36
C SER A 276 -48.24 -11.60 14.90
N THR A 277 -47.50 -12.52 14.26
CA THR A 277 -47.89 -13.56 13.28
C THR A 277 -48.26 -13.24 11.82
N SER A 278 -47.38 -13.74 10.94
CA SER A 278 -47.64 -14.65 9.80
C SER A 278 -48.56 -14.23 8.63
N SER A 279 -48.04 -14.26 7.40
CA SER A 279 -48.48 -15.19 6.33
C SER A 279 -48.32 -14.64 4.88
N SER A 280 -47.83 -15.53 4.02
CA SER A 280 -48.16 -15.73 2.59
C SER A 280 -47.45 -14.97 1.45
N HIS A 281 -46.84 -15.82 0.61
CA HIS A 281 -46.92 -15.92 -0.86
C HIS A 281 -46.23 -14.91 -1.80
N ALA A 282 -45.18 -15.44 -2.44
CA ALA A 282 -44.80 -15.46 -3.87
C ALA A 282 -45.23 -14.31 -4.80
N ASP A 283 -44.24 -13.68 -5.46
CA ASP A 283 -43.94 -13.87 -6.89
C ASP A 283 -42.66 -13.09 -7.29
N VAL A 284 -41.58 -13.74 -7.76
CA VAL A 284 -41.20 -14.00 -9.16
C VAL A 284 -40.31 -12.90 -9.78
N LEU A 285 -39.05 -13.31 -10.05
CA LEU A 285 -38.09 -12.90 -11.10
C LEU A 285 -37.72 -11.41 -11.27
N VAL A 286 -36.45 -11.05 -11.04
CA VAL A 286 -35.44 -10.88 -12.11
C VAL A 286 -34.04 -11.11 -11.52
N ASP A 287 -33.39 -12.19 -11.95
CA ASP A 287 -31.95 -12.42 -11.77
C ASP A 287 -31.15 -11.37 -12.57
N ALA A 288 -30.70 -10.32 -11.90
CA ALA A 288 -29.56 -9.53 -12.37
C ALA A 288 -28.28 -10.24 -11.91
N ASN A 289 -27.93 -11.31 -12.63
CA ASN A 289 -26.64 -12.00 -12.49
C ASN A 289 -25.51 -11.07 -12.97
N VAL A 290 -25.13 -10.11 -12.13
CA VAL A 290 -23.93 -9.28 -12.30
C VAL A 290 -22.75 -10.22 -12.12
N LYS A 291 -22.23 -10.73 -13.25
CA LYS A 291 -21.06 -11.59 -13.28
C LYS A 291 -19.89 -10.82 -12.68
N SER A 292 -19.47 -11.22 -11.50
CA SER A 292 -18.20 -10.79 -10.91
C SER A 292 -17.06 -11.00 -11.93
N PRO A 293 -16.06 -10.10 -12.02
CA PRO A 293 -14.90 -10.24 -12.90
C PRO A 293 -14.17 -11.59 -12.75
N GLN A 294 -14.38 -12.27 -11.63
CA GLN A 294 -13.85 -13.60 -11.36
C GLN A 294 -14.42 -14.71 -12.28
N CYS A 295 -15.62 -14.53 -12.84
CA CYS A 295 -16.27 -15.54 -13.68
C CYS A 295 -15.68 -15.67 -15.10
N LEU A 296 -14.78 -14.79 -15.53
CA LEU A 296 -14.18 -14.83 -16.88
C LEU A 296 -12.80 -15.50 -16.93
N PHE A 297 -12.20 -15.86 -15.79
CA PHE A 297 -10.87 -16.47 -15.77
C PHE A 297 -10.92 -17.99 -15.93
N ARG A 298 -11.23 -18.46 -17.15
CA ARG A 298 -10.85 -19.82 -17.56
C ARG A 298 -9.38 -19.79 -17.96
N ARG A 299 -8.49 -20.21 -17.05
CA ARG A 299 -7.07 -20.51 -17.36
C ARG A 299 -7.00 -21.30 -18.67
N ARG A 300 -6.50 -20.69 -19.75
CA ARG A 300 -5.98 -21.44 -20.88
C ARG A 300 -4.56 -21.84 -20.51
N ASN A 301 -4.41 -23.05 -19.99
CA ASN A 301 -3.08 -23.66 -19.90
C ASN A 301 -2.50 -23.75 -21.33
N PRO A 302 -1.27 -23.31 -21.58
CA PRO A 302 -0.60 -23.64 -22.82
C PRO A 302 -0.32 -25.14 -22.80
N ILE A 303 -0.97 -25.87 -23.70
CA ILE A 303 -0.59 -27.24 -24.02
C ILE A 303 0.80 -27.13 -24.67
N MET A 304 1.84 -27.60 -23.97
CA MET A 304 3.12 -27.90 -24.61
C MET A 304 2.87 -29.07 -25.57
N VAL A 305 2.78 -28.76 -26.86
CA VAL A 305 2.96 -29.75 -27.92
C VAL A 305 4.47 -29.98 -28.01
N SER A 306 4.93 -31.06 -27.41
CA SER A 306 6.25 -31.60 -27.65
C SER A 306 6.26 -32.23 -29.04
N ASP A 307 6.86 -31.55 -30.01
CA ASP A 307 7.17 -32.12 -31.31
C ASP A 307 8.25 -33.19 -31.15
N SER A 308 7.83 -34.42 -31.42
CA SER A 308 8.66 -35.59 -31.65
C SER A 308 9.37 -35.43 -33.00
N LEU A 309 10.69 -35.30 -32.98
CA LEU A 309 11.52 -35.51 -34.18
C LEU A 309 12.04 -36.94 -34.15
N ASP A 310 11.39 -37.79 -34.95
CA ASP A 310 12.01 -38.96 -35.56
C ASP A 310 12.69 -38.49 -36.86
N LEU A 311 14.03 -38.58 -36.90
CA LEU A 311 14.88 -39.03 -38.02
C LEU A 311 16.36 -38.90 -37.66
#